data_AF-A0A380E496-F1
#
_entry.id   AF-A0A380E496-F1
#
_cell.length_a   1.000
_cell.length_b   1.000
_cell.length_c   1.000
_cell.angle_alpha   90.00
_cell.angle_beta   90.00
_cell.angle_gamma   90.00
#
_symmetry.space_group_name_H-M   'P 1'
#
loop_
_entity.id
_entity.type
_entity.pdbx_description
1 polymer ?
#
loop_
_entity_poly.entity_id
_entity_poly.type
_entity_poly.pdbx_seq_one_letter_code
_entity_poly.pdbx_strand_id
1 'polypeptide(L)' 'MSKIIGIDLGTTNSCVTVLEGDEPKVIQNPEGSRTTPICCSFQKWRNSSW' A
#
# COMPACT_ATOMS: atom_id res chain seq x y z
N MET A 1 -7.68 -19.00 -2.04
CA MET A 1 -6.91 -18.60 -3.22
C MET A 1 -6.74 -17.09 -3.15
N SER A 2 -5.50 -16.58 -3.13
CA SER A 2 -5.25 -15.14 -3.01
C SER A 2 -5.62 -14.44 -4.33
N LYS A 3 -6.16 -13.21 -4.25
CA LYS A 3 -6.44 -12.41 -5.46
C LYS A 3 -5.12 -11.89 -6.04
N ILE A 4 -5.00 -11.89 -7.37
CA ILE A 4 -3.92 -11.18 -8.06
C ILE A 4 -4.20 -9.67 -7.94
N ILE A 5 -3.16 -8.89 -7.62
CA ILE A 5 -3.25 -7.43 -7.49
C ILE A 5 -2.34 -6.74 -8.50
N GLY A 6 -2.77 -5.58 -8.96
CA GLY A 6 -1.92 -4.64 -9.69
C GLY A 6 -1.25 -3.69 -8.71
N ILE A 7 0.04 -3.45 -8.88
CA ILE A 7 0.79 -2.49 -8.08
C ILE A 7 1.47 -1.53 -9.04
N ASP A 8 1.13 -0.25 -8.91
CA ASP A 8 1.85 0.84 -9.55
C ASP A 8 2.88 1.38 -8.55
N LEU A 9 4.16 1.23 -8.89
CA LEU A 9 5.30 1.68 -8.09
C LEU A 9 5.93 2.89 -8.75
N GLY A 10 5.32 4.06 -8.53
CA GLY A 10 5.91 5.33 -8.92
C GLY A 10 7.12 5.72 -8.06
N THR A 11 7.67 6.90 -8.26
CA THR A 11 8.75 7.44 -7.41
C THR A 11 8.19 8.19 -6.20
N THR A 12 7.09 8.94 -6.38
CA THR A 12 6.50 9.79 -5.32
C THR A 12 5.35 9.09 -4.61
N ASN A 13 4.50 8.40 -5.37
CA ASN A 13 3.30 7.74 -4.87
C ASN A 13 3.18 6.34 -5.47
N SER A 14 2.49 5.46 -4.74
CA SER A 14 2.07 4.13 -5.18
C SER A 14 0.55 4.03 -5.16
N CYS A 15 0.03 3.09 -5.95
CA CYS A 15 -1.38 2.74 -6.01
C CYS A 15 -1.52 1.22 -6.10
N VAL A 16 -2.58 0.65 -5.50
CA VAL A 16 -2.87 -0.79 -5.54
C VAL A 16 -4.27 -1.00 -6.08
N THR A 17 -4.39 -1.95 -7.01
CA THR A 17 -5.66 -2.35 -7.61
C THR A 17 -5.92 -3.84 -7.44
N VAL A 18 -7.19 -4.20 -7.43
CA VAL A 18 -7.66 -5.59 -7.48
C VAL A 18 -8.76 -5.70 -8.53
N LEU A 19 -8.85 -6.85 -9.18
CA LEU A 19 -10.00 -7.18 -10.03
C LEU A 19 -11.15 -7.67 -9.15
N GLU A 20 -12.27 -6.95 -9.16
CA GLU A 20 -13.54 -7.38 -8.57
C GLU A 20 -14.53 -7.67 -9.70
N GLY A 21 -14.81 -8.95 -9.95
CA GLY A 21 -15.48 -9.38 -11.18
C GLY A 21 -14.59 -9.07 -12.39
N ASP A 22 -15.14 -8.38 -13.37
CA ASP A 22 -14.42 -7.93 -14.57
C ASP A 22 -13.99 -6.46 -14.50
N GLU A 23 -14.15 -5.80 -13.36
CA GLU A 23 -13.80 -4.38 -13.18
C GLU A 23 -12.57 -4.19 -12.28
N PRO A 24 -11.60 -3.36 -12.69
CA PRO A 24 -10.48 -2.97 -11.84
C PRO A 24 -10.92 -1.95 -10.80
N LYS A 25 -10.60 -2.21 -9.53
CA LYS A 25 -10.90 -1.32 -8.42
C LYS A 25 -9.65 -0.93 -7.65
N VAL A 26 -9.49 0.36 -7.42
CA VAL A 26 -8.40 0.91 -6.58
C VAL A 26 -8.74 0.72 -5.11
N ILE A 27 -7.78 0.20 -4.35
CA ILE A 27 -7.90 -0.03 -2.90
C ILE A 27 -7.52 1.24 -2.14
N GLN A 28 -8.32 1.61 -1.13
CA GLN A 28 -7.95 2.68 -0.21
C GLN A 28 -6.91 2.18 0.79
N ASN A 29 -5.92 3.03 1.09
CA ASN A 29 -4.97 2.81 2.16
C ASN A 29 -5.61 3.06 3.54
N PRO A 30 -4.93 2.70 4.65
CA PRO A 30 -5.45 2.91 6.01
C PRO A 30 -5.81 4.37 6.33
N GLU A 31 -5.18 5.34 5.66
CA GLU A 31 -5.44 6.77 5.78
C GLU A 31 -6.65 7.24 4.94
N GLY A 32 -7.28 6.35 4.17
CA GLY A 32 -8.46 6.62 3.34
C GLY A 32 -8.16 7.18 1.93
N SER A 33 -6.89 7.41 1.62
CA SER A 33 -6.42 7.82 0.29
C SER A 33 -6.36 6.61 -0.67
N ARG A 34 -6.40 6.88 -1.97
CA ARG A 34 -6.20 5.85 -3.01
C ARG A 34 -4.75 5.74 -3.49
N THR A 35 -3.90 6.64 -3.01
CA THR A 35 -2.45 6.62 -3.28
C THR A 35 -1.68 6.76 -1.97
N THR A 36 -0.53 6.11 -1.92
CA THR A 36 0.36 6.12 -0.75
C THR A 36 1.71 6.72 -1.14
N PRO A 37 2.21 7.76 -0.45
CA PRO A 37 3.55 8.28 -0.68
C PRO A 37 4.61 7.20 -0.46
N ILE A 38 5.59 7.11 -1.36
CA ILE A 38 6.69 6.14 -1.25
C ILE A 38 7.80 6.76 -0.41
N CYS A 39 7.58 6.74 0.90
CA CYS A 39 8.53 7.19 1.90
C CYS A 39 8.57 6.15 3.03
N CYS A 40 9.76 5.87 3.54
CA CYS A 40 9.94 5.04 4.73
C CYS A 40 10.73 5.82 5.78
N SER A 41 10.43 5.55 7.05
CA SER A 41 11.18 6.11 8.18
C SER A 41 11.55 5.01 9.14
N PHE A 42 12.78 5.05 9.63
CA PHE A 42 13.24 4.16 10.70
C PHE A 42 12.99 4.84 12.03
N GLN A 43 12.09 4.29 12.83
CA GLN A 43 11.97 4.72 14.21
C GLN A 43 13.23 4.30 14.98
N LYS A 44 13.71 5.17 15.87
CA LYS A 44 14.81 4.81 16.75
C LYS A 44 14.39 3.62 17.60
N TRP A 45 15.15 2.54 17.54
CA TRP A 45 14.94 1.36 18.37
C TRP A 45 14.93 1.80 19.84
N ARG A 46 13.75 1.84 20.46
CA ARG A 46 13.62 2.07 21.89
C ARG A 46 13.81 0.71 22.53
N ASN A 47 14.85 0.59 23.38
CA ASN A 47 15.12 -0.59 24.20
C ASN A 47 13.83 -1.15 24.82
N SER A 48 13.21 -2.13 24.15
CA SER A 48 12.29 -3.05 24.79
C SER A 48 13.17 -4.12 25.41
N SER A 49 13.38 -4.01 26.72
CA SER A 49 13.85 -5.14 27.51
C SER A 49 12.95 -6.33 27.17
N TRP A 50 13.58 -7.41 26.71
CA TRP A 50 12.97 -8.73 26.63
C TRP A 50 12.33 -9.11 27.96
#